data_AF-A0A4R5BJS4-F1
#
_entry.id   AF-A0A4R5BJS4-F1
#
_cell.length_a   1.000
_cell.length_b   1.000
_cell.length_c   1.000
_cell.angle_alpha   90.00
_cell.angle_beta   90.00
_cell.angle_gamma   90.00
#
_symmetry.space_group_name_H-M   'P 1'
#
loop_
_entity.id
_entity.type
_entity.pdbx_description
1 polymer ?
#
loop_
_entity_poly.entity_id
_entity_poly.type
_entity_poly.pdbx_seq_one_letter_code
_entity_poly.pdbx_strand_id
1 'polypeptide(L)'
;MGTPHEHDSSCAVAHGDARPGAEDRTLVAVFATPVAAHLLRYGADLGYRTFLIDPDKDRDGATDLPPLDGSADVVVTDHHRPELGPVLRDVLTQPVRWIGVMGNPRHPAPH
;
A
#
# COMPACT_ATOMS: atom_id res chain seq x y z
N MET A 1 -27.33 -10.53 33.38
CA MET A 1 -26.21 -11.42 33.02
C MET A 1 -25.55 -10.79 31.81
N GLY A 2 -24.49 -10.00 32.04
CA GLY A 2 -23.83 -9.24 30.98
C GLY A 2 -23.09 -10.17 30.05
N THR A 3 -23.28 -10.00 28.75
CA THR A 3 -22.42 -10.60 27.72
C THR A 3 -20.95 -10.30 28.08
N PRO A 4 -20.05 -11.30 28.14
CA PRO A 4 -18.64 -11.00 28.30
C PRO A 4 -18.26 -10.11 27.12
N HIS A 5 -17.62 -8.97 27.38
CA HIS A 5 -16.91 -8.26 26.32
C HIS A 5 -15.87 -9.23 25.79
N GLU A 6 -16.18 -9.84 24.65
CA GLU A 6 -15.24 -10.56 23.81
C GLU A 6 -14.02 -9.63 23.68
N HIS A 7 -12.90 -10.01 24.30
CA HIS A 7 -11.70 -9.19 24.27
C HIS A 7 -11.32 -9.00 22.80
N ASP A 8 -11.57 -7.80 22.29
CA ASP A 8 -11.39 -7.43 20.89
C ASP A 8 -9.95 -7.77 20.47
N SER A 9 -9.80 -8.57 19.41
CA SER A 9 -8.51 -8.91 18.81
C SER A 9 -7.66 -7.66 18.53
N SER A 10 -8.32 -6.56 18.17
CA SER A 10 -7.69 -5.24 18.01
C SER A 10 -7.08 -4.71 19.31
N CYS A 11 -7.74 -4.91 20.46
CA CYS A 11 -7.21 -4.53 21.78
C CYS A 11 -5.97 -5.35 22.15
N ALA A 12 -5.96 -6.67 21.89
CA ALA A 12 -4.79 -7.50 22.15
C ALA A 12 -3.58 -7.06 21.31
N VAL A 13 -3.79 -6.65 20.06
CA VAL A 13 -2.75 -6.05 19.21
C VAL A 13 -2.29 -4.70 19.78
N ALA A 14 -3.22 -3.83 20.19
CA ALA A 14 -2.91 -2.52 20.77
C ALA A 14 -2.11 -2.62 22.08
N HIS A 15 -2.31 -3.69 22.86
CA HIS A 15 -1.57 -3.98 24.08
C HIS A 15 -0.28 -4.78 23.84
N GLY A 16 -0.02 -5.23 22.61
CA GLY A 16 1.16 -6.01 22.26
C GLY A 16 1.09 -7.49 22.66
N ASP A 17 -0.06 -7.95 23.16
CA ASP A 17 -0.31 -9.33 23.56
C ASP A 17 -0.56 -10.27 22.36
N ALA A 18 -0.88 -9.69 21.19
CA ALA A 18 -1.01 -10.40 19.92
C ALA A 18 -0.26 -9.67 18.81
N ARG A 19 0.24 -10.42 17.82
CA ARG A 19 0.75 -9.83 16.58
C ARG A 19 -0.45 -9.47 15.68
N PRO A 20 -0.42 -8.32 14.99
CA PRO A 20 -1.42 -8.04 13.96
C PRO A 20 -1.37 -9.13 12.89
N GLY A 21 -2.54 -9.67 12.53
CA GLY A 21 -2.68 -10.62 11.42
C GLY A 21 -2.49 -9.90 10.08
N ALA A 22 -1.25 -9.64 9.69
CA ALA A 22 -0.90 -9.36 8.30
C ALA A 22 -0.66 -10.70 7.59
N GLU A 23 -1.68 -11.55 7.52
CA GLU A 23 -1.57 -12.85 6.83
C GLU A 23 -1.25 -12.59 5.35
N ASP A 24 0.01 -12.82 4.96
CA ASP A 24 0.57 -12.78 3.60
C ASP A 24 0.26 -11.54 2.74
N ARG A 25 -0.08 -10.41 3.36
CA ARG A 25 -0.44 -9.17 2.66
C ARG A 25 0.76 -8.52 1.98
N THR A 26 0.51 -8.00 0.78
CA THR A 26 1.52 -7.31 -0.03
C THR A 26 1.24 -5.80 0.00
N LEU A 27 2.25 -4.99 0.32
CA LEU A 27 2.19 -3.53 0.23
C LEU A 27 3.05 -3.06 -0.95
N VAL A 28 2.40 -2.48 -1.94
CA VAL A 28 3.05 -1.92 -3.14
C VAL A 28 3.01 -0.41 -3.05
N ALA A 29 4.18 0.24 -2.98
CA ALA A 29 4.28 1.68 -3.12
C ALA A 29 4.62 2.03 -4.58
N VAL A 30 3.89 3.01 -5.13
CA VAL A 30 4.09 3.54 -6.48
C VAL A 30 4.74 4.92 -6.38
N PHE A 31 5.76 5.09 -7.22
CA PHE A 31 6.74 6.18 -7.28
C PHE A 31 7.74 6.16 -6.13
N ALA A 32 9.04 6.21 -6.49
CA ALA A 32 10.15 6.32 -5.56
C ALA A 32 10.17 7.73 -4.94
N THR A 33 9.46 7.86 -3.83
CA THR A 33 9.38 9.08 -3.02
C THR A 33 9.91 8.80 -1.60
N PRO A 34 10.31 9.85 -0.85
CA PRO A 34 10.61 9.68 0.57
C PRO A 34 9.43 9.07 1.35
N VAL A 35 8.18 9.38 0.97
CA VAL A 35 7.00 8.81 1.62
C VAL A 35 6.89 7.31 1.34
N ALA A 36 7.13 6.88 0.11
CA ALA A 36 7.18 5.45 -0.25
C ALA A 36 8.22 4.70 0.58
N ALA A 37 9.42 5.27 0.75
CA ALA A 37 10.47 4.65 1.55
C ALA A 37 10.04 4.44 3.02
N HIS A 38 9.40 5.44 3.64
CA HIS A 38 8.88 5.31 5.00
C HIS A 38 7.73 4.31 5.09
N LEU A 39 6.82 4.36 4.13
CA LEU A 39 5.66 3.46 4.07
C LEU A 39 6.09 2.00 3.96
N LEU A 40 7.05 1.70 3.08
CA LEU A 40 7.56 0.34 2.91
C LEU A 40 8.36 -0.12 4.14
N ARG A 41 9.13 0.76 4.79
CA ARG A 41 9.82 0.42 6.04
C ARG A 41 8.80 -0.02 7.11
N TYR A 42 7.80 0.81 7.39
CA TYR A 42 6.80 0.48 8.41
C TYR A 42 5.90 -0.68 7.99
N GLY A 43 5.61 -0.83 6.70
CA GLY A 43 4.91 -1.99 6.18
C GLY A 43 5.67 -3.29 6.47
N ALA A 44 6.98 -3.31 6.24
CA ALA A 44 7.83 -4.45 6.57
C ALA A 44 7.84 -4.73 8.08
N ASP A 45 7.96 -3.69 8.93
CA ASP A 45 7.88 -3.81 10.39
C ASP A 45 6.54 -4.41 10.86
N LEU A 46 5.46 -4.16 10.11
CA LEU A 46 4.12 -4.71 10.35
C LEU A 46 3.88 -6.10 9.71
N GLY A 47 4.87 -6.66 9.01
CA GLY A 47 4.80 -7.99 8.41
C GLY A 47 4.29 -8.06 6.96
N TYR A 48 4.17 -6.93 6.26
CA TYR A 48 3.83 -6.93 4.84
C TYR A 48 5.00 -7.39 3.97
N ARG A 49 4.71 -8.09 2.88
CA ARG A 49 5.65 -8.21 1.74
C ARG A 49 5.66 -6.88 0.99
N THR A 50 6.80 -6.22 0.88
CA THR A 50 6.88 -4.85 0.36
C THR A 50 7.49 -4.79 -1.04
N PHE A 51 6.90 -3.98 -1.91
CA PHE A 51 7.38 -3.74 -3.27
C PHE A 51 7.36 -2.25 -3.60
N LEU A 52 8.39 -1.78 -4.30
CA LEU A 52 8.46 -0.44 -4.86
C LEU A 52 8.38 -0.52 -6.38
N ILE A 53 7.51 0.31 -6.97
CA ILE A 53 7.35 0.46 -8.41
C ILE A 53 7.61 1.91 -8.80
N ASP A 54 8.52 2.13 -9.74
CA ASP A 54 8.65 3.42 -10.42
C ASP A 54 8.91 3.18 -11.92
N PRO A 55 8.04 3.67 -12.83
CA PRO A 55 8.24 3.51 -14.27
C PRO A 55 9.44 4.30 -14.82
N ASP A 56 9.97 5.26 -14.04
CA ASP A 56 11.21 5.95 -14.36
C ASP A 56 12.41 5.04 -14.03
N LYS A 57 13.14 4.62 -15.07
CA LYS A 57 14.27 3.68 -14.96
C LYS A 57 15.47 4.25 -14.20
N ASP A 58 15.52 5.56 -14.03
CA ASP A 58 16.56 6.24 -13.28
C ASP A 58 16.23 6.31 -11.77
N ARG A 59 15.08 5.75 -11.35
CA ARG A 59 14.62 5.69 -9.96
C ARG A 59 14.64 4.26 -9.42
N ASP A 60 14.64 4.18 -8.09
CA ASP A 60 14.59 2.90 -7.39
C ASP A 60 13.24 2.18 -7.58
N GLY A 61 13.30 0.85 -7.60
CA GLY A 61 12.11 -0.01 -7.72
C GLY A 61 12.07 -0.78 -9.03
N ALA A 62 11.03 -1.61 -9.19
CA ALA A 62 10.79 -2.24 -10.47
C ALA A 62 10.08 -1.27 -11.41
N THR A 63 10.48 -1.27 -12.68
CA THR A 63 9.84 -0.48 -13.73
C THR A 63 8.45 -1.00 -14.08
N ASP A 64 8.31 -2.32 -14.09
CA ASP A 64 7.08 -3.00 -14.45
C ASP A 64 6.35 -3.51 -13.21
N LEU A 65 5.02 -3.44 -13.25
CA LEU A 65 4.17 -4.03 -12.21
C LEU A 65 4.32 -5.56 -12.24
N PRO A 66 4.66 -6.21 -11.10
CA PRO A 66 4.57 -7.66 -11.00
C PRO A 66 3.10 -8.09 -11.01
N PRO A 67 2.80 -9.38 -11.24
CA PRO A 67 1.47 -9.93 -10.99
C PRO A 67 1.07 -9.72 -9.53
N LEU A 68 -0.07 -9.07 -9.31
CA LEU A 68 -0.68 -8.81 -8.02
C LEU A 68 -1.94 -9.65 -7.83
N ASP A 69 -2.24 -9.99 -6.58
CA ASP A 69 -3.39 -10.80 -6.19
C ASP A 69 -4.30 -10.05 -5.19
N GLY A 70 -5.35 -10.74 -4.72
CA GLY A 70 -6.31 -10.22 -3.74
C GLY A 70 -5.73 -9.90 -2.35
N SER A 71 -4.43 -10.13 -2.13
CA SER A 71 -3.73 -9.73 -0.91
C SER A 71 -3.07 -8.35 -1.02
N ALA A 72 -2.98 -7.77 -2.22
CA ALA A 72 -2.20 -6.57 -2.48
C ALA A 72 -2.93 -5.26 -2.15
N ASP A 73 -2.21 -4.39 -1.43
CA ASP A 73 -2.51 -2.99 -1.15
C ASP A 73 -1.59 -2.09 -1.97
N VAL A 74 -2.15 -1.27 -2.85
CA VAL A 74 -1.37 -0.35 -3.70
C VAL A 74 -1.52 1.07 -3.19
N VAL A 75 -0.40 1.77 -2.94
CA VAL A 75 -0.37 3.18 -2.53
C VAL A 75 0.41 4.00 -3.54
N VAL A 76 -0.26 4.93 -4.22
CA VAL A 76 0.38 5.95 -5.05
C VAL A 76 0.82 7.12 -4.17
N THR A 77 2.12 7.40 -4.17
CA THR A 77 2.70 8.41 -3.26
C THR A 77 2.95 9.78 -3.89
N ASP A 78 2.76 9.91 -5.20
CA ASP A 78 2.82 11.19 -5.92
C ASP A 78 1.74 11.25 -7.02
N HIS A 79 0.70 12.05 -6.79
CA HIS A 79 -0.41 12.22 -7.74
C HIS A 79 -0.14 13.28 -8.83
N HIS A 80 1.01 13.97 -8.79
CA HIS A 80 1.38 14.95 -9.82
C HIS A 80 2.20 14.34 -10.96
N ARG A 81 2.60 13.08 -10.85
CA ARG A 81 3.37 12.39 -11.90
C ARG A 81 2.53 12.21 -13.16
N PRO A 82 3.07 12.50 -14.36
CA PRO A 82 2.36 12.25 -15.62
C PRO A 82 2.10 10.75 -15.87
N GLU A 83 2.86 9.87 -15.24
CA GLU A 83 2.72 8.42 -15.35
C GLU A 83 1.58 7.84 -14.49
N LEU A 84 0.92 8.67 -13.65
CA LEU A 84 -0.13 8.21 -12.75
C LEU A 84 -1.27 7.50 -13.48
N GLY A 85 -1.79 8.11 -14.56
CA GLY A 85 -2.87 7.53 -15.36
C GLY A 85 -2.52 6.13 -15.89
N PRO A 86 -1.40 5.97 -16.62
CA PRO A 86 -0.93 4.66 -17.08
C PRO A 86 -0.72 3.65 -15.95
N VAL A 87 -0.09 4.02 -14.84
CA VAL A 87 0.14 3.09 -13.73
C VAL A 87 -1.18 2.65 -13.11
N LEU A 88 -2.10 3.58 -12.84
CA LEU A 88 -3.41 3.24 -12.28
C LEU A 88 -4.23 2.37 -13.24
N ARG A 89 -4.20 2.65 -14.54
CA ARG A 89 -4.83 1.80 -15.56
C ARG A 89 -4.35 0.36 -15.42
N ASP A 90 -3.03 0.17 -15.33
CA ASP A 90 -2.44 -1.17 -15.29
C ASP A 90 -2.76 -1.88 -13.95
N VAL A 91 -2.72 -1.17 -12.82
CA VAL A 91 -3.14 -1.71 -11.51
C VAL A 91 -4.62 -2.11 -11.50
N LEU A 92 -5.50 -1.31 -12.09
CA LEU A 92 -6.95 -1.57 -12.13
C LEU A 92 -7.33 -2.80 -12.96
N THR A 93 -6.42 -3.32 -13.79
CA THR A 93 -6.62 -4.61 -14.49
C THR A 93 -6.32 -5.83 -13.62
N GLN A 94 -5.75 -5.64 -12.43
CA GLN A 94 -5.32 -6.70 -11.53
C GLN A 94 -6.30 -6.86 -10.35
N PRO A 95 -6.41 -8.04 -9.74
CA PRO A 95 -7.34 -8.32 -8.66
C PRO A 95 -6.85 -7.79 -7.30
N VAL A 96 -6.31 -6.56 -7.26
CA VAL A 96 -5.80 -5.95 -6.03
C VAL A 96 -6.93 -5.71 -5.02
N ARG A 97 -6.60 -5.81 -3.73
CA ARG A 97 -7.60 -5.65 -2.66
C ARG A 97 -8.03 -4.21 -2.47
N TRP A 98 -7.07 -3.29 -2.60
CA TRP A 98 -7.26 -1.88 -2.28
C TRP A 98 -6.23 -1.00 -3.01
N ILE A 99 -6.66 0.21 -3.38
CA ILE A 99 -5.82 1.23 -4.01
C ILE A 99 -6.04 2.57 -3.27
N GLY A 100 -4.96 3.16 -2.78
CA GLY A 100 -4.93 4.50 -2.22
C GLY A 100 -4.11 5.44 -3.06
N VAL A 101 -4.64 6.63 -3.34
CA VAL A 101 -3.90 7.70 -4.03
C VAL A 101 -3.68 8.84 -3.05
N MET A 102 -2.41 9.08 -2.69
CA MET A 102 -2.05 10.13 -1.76
C MET A 102 -2.11 11.49 -2.46
N GLY A 103 -2.98 12.36 -1.98
CA GLY A 103 -3.13 13.69 -2.54
C GLY A 103 -4.24 14.49 -1.90
N ASN A 104 -4.34 15.76 -2.30
CA ASN A 104 -5.47 16.60 -1.95
C ASN A 104 -6.50 16.49 -3.08
N PRO A 105 -7.72 15.99 -2.84
CA PRO A 105 -8.74 15.86 -3.89
C PRO A 105 -9.16 17.20 -4.50
N ARG A 106 -8.80 18.33 -3.87
CA ARG A 106 -9.02 19.68 -4.40
C ARG A 106 -7.93 20.16 -5.35
N HIS A 107 -6.85 19.40 -5.50
CA HIS A 107 -5.79 19.66 -6.48
C HIS A 107 -5.93 18.63 -7.61
N PRO A 108 -6.38 19.06 -8.80
CA PRO A 108 -6.45 18.17 -9.95
C PRO A 108 -5.08 17.59 -10.24
N ALA A 109 -5.03 16.28 -10.47
CA ALA A 109 -3.87 15.67 -11.07
C ALA A 109 -3.67 16.26 -12.49
N PRO A 110 -2.43 16.34 -13.02
CA PRO A 110 -2.15 17.04 -14.27
C PRO A 110 -2.67 16.35 -15.54
N HIS A 111 -3.48 15.29 -15.43
CA HIS A 111 -3.93 14.42 -16.52
C HIS A 111 -5.42 14.12 -16.44
#